data_AF-G0MFS2-F1
#
_entry.id   AF-G0MFS2-F1
#
_cell.length_a   1.000
_cell.length_b   1.000
_cell.length_c   1.000
_cell.angle_alpha   90.00
_cell.angle_beta   90.00
_cell.angle_gamma   90.00
#
_symmetry.space_group_name_H-M   'P 1'
#
loop_
_entity.id
_entity.type
_entity.pdbx_description
1 polymer ?
#
loop_
_entity_poly.entity_id
_entity_poly.type
_entity_poly.pdbx_seq_one_letter_code
_entity_poly.pdbx_strand_id
1 'polypeptide(L)'
;MKLFLTILLLAALVSTASSAGNPLCLICQSGLDIPTNWYGAQTLLRVGCSKLGPISEPCSKLVTVADLNDSYAAMYPHLVTIKRVACDKYCV
;
A
#
# COMPACT_ATOMS: atom_id res chain seq x y z
N MET A 1 0.50 31.73 -5.92
CA MET A 1 1.80 31.47 -5.24
C MET A 1 1.75 30.32 -4.25
N LYS A 2 0.67 30.12 -3.48
CA LYS A 2 0.55 28.97 -2.54
C LYS A 2 0.45 27.59 -3.21
N LEU A 3 -0.21 27.50 -4.38
CA LEU A 3 -0.43 26.23 -5.09
C LEU A 3 0.87 25.63 -5.68
N PHE A 4 1.77 26.50 -6.16
CA PHE A 4 3.06 26.06 -6.69
C PHE A 4 3.97 25.53 -5.58
N LEU A 5 3.93 26.14 -4.40
CA LEU A 5 4.69 25.67 -3.24
C LEU A 5 4.22 24.30 -2.76
N THR A 6 2.90 24.05 -2.73
CA THR A 6 2.35 22.74 -2.33
C THR A 6 2.68 21.64 -3.34
N ILE A 7 2.64 21.93 -4.65
CA ILE A 7 3.03 20.97 -5.69
C ILE A 7 4.53 20.66 -5.59
N LEU A 8 5.36 21.67 -5.35
CA LEU A 8 6.80 21.50 -5.18
C LEU A 8 7.14 20.69 -3.91
N LEU A 9 6.39 20.89 -2.82
CA LEU A 9 6.54 20.12 -1.59
C LEU A 9 6.17 18.66 -1.80
N LEU A 10 5.04 18.37 -2.47
CA LEU A 10 4.65 17.00 -2.80
C LEU A 10 5.71 16.32 -3.69
N ALA A 11 6.22 17.00 -4.71
CA ALA A 11 7.26 16.47 -5.60
C ALA A 11 8.58 16.20 -4.87
N ALA A 12 8.94 17.05 -3.89
CA ALA A 12 10.11 16.85 -3.04
C ALA A 12 9.97 15.62 -2.11
N LEU A 13 8.77 15.34 -1.59
CA LEU A 13 8.51 14.12 -0.80
C LEU A 13 8.62 12.84 -1.64
N VAL A 14 8.32 12.87 -2.95
CA VAL A 14 8.49 11.69 -3.82
C VAL A 14 9.96 11.45 -4.17
N SER A 15 10.77 12.52 -4.21
CA SER A 15 12.17 12.48 -4.63
C SER A 15 13.13 11.95 -3.54
N THR A 16 12.73 12.00 -2.27
CA THR A 16 13.54 11.53 -1.14
C THR A 16 13.46 10.01 -0.89
N ALA A 17 12.76 9.23 -1.71
CA ALA A 17 12.80 7.77 -1.70
C ALA A 17 14.09 7.19 -2.33
N SER A 18 15.16 7.97 -2.34
CA SER A 18 16.45 7.64 -2.96
C SER A 18 17.42 7.14 -1.88
N SER A 19 17.21 5.93 -1.34
CA SER A 19 18.26 5.09 -0.67
C SER A 19 17.74 3.82 0.00
N ALA A 20 16.43 3.60 0.12
CA ALA A 20 15.83 2.30 0.41
C ALA A 20 15.05 1.87 -0.84
N GLY A 21 15.07 0.59 -1.21
CA GLY A 21 14.44 0.10 -2.44
C GLY A 21 13.03 0.65 -2.68
N ASN A 22 12.60 0.67 -3.94
CA ASN A 22 11.29 1.22 -4.34
C ASN A 22 10.22 0.75 -3.34
N PRO A 23 9.41 1.63 -2.73
CA PRO A 23 8.44 1.24 -1.70
C PRO A 23 7.42 0.21 -2.20
N LEU A 24 7.23 0.10 -3.52
CA LEU A 24 6.47 -0.97 -4.17
C LEU A 24 7.11 -2.36 -4.00
N CYS A 25 8.36 -2.45 -3.57
CA CYS A 25 9.07 -3.71 -3.34
C CYS A 25 8.76 -4.34 -2.00
N LEU A 26 8.11 -3.59 -1.09
CA LEU A 26 7.66 -4.18 0.16
C LEU A 26 6.69 -5.34 -0.10
N ILE A 27 5.80 -5.21 -1.08
CA ILE A 27 4.86 -6.29 -1.44
C ILE A 27 5.53 -7.50 -2.10
N CYS A 28 6.82 -7.42 -2.41
CA CYS A 28 7.61 -8.47 -3.05
C CYS A 28 8.38 -9.35 -2.07
N GLN A 29 8.39 -8.99 -0.78
CA GLN A 29 9.03 -9.81 0.23
C GLN A 29 8.31 -11.16 0.35
N SER A 30 9.09 -12.24 0.45
CA SER A 30 8.62 -13.63 0.44
C SER A 30 7.67 -14.00 1.59
N GLY A 31 7.47 -13.13 2.58
CA GLY A 31 6.51 -13.29 3.67
C GLY A 31 5.21 -12.48 3.54
N LEU A 32 5.05 -11.67 2.47
CA LEU A 32 3.87 -10.82 2.27
C LEU A 32 3.02 -11.33 1.10
N ASP A 33 2.26 -12.39 1.35
CA ASP A 33 1.27 -12.87 0.39
C ASP A 33 -0.02 -12.06 0.41
N ILE A 34 -0.62 -11.93 -0.77
CA ILE A 34 -1.91 -11.28 -0.92
C ILE A 34 -2.95 -12.27 -0.39
N PRO A 35 -3.70 -11.90 0.66
CA PRO A 35 -4.72 -12.77 1.23
C PRO A 35 -5.79 -13.08 0.20
N THR A 36 -6.42 -14.25 0.27
CA THR A 36 -7.46 -14.67 -0.67
C THR A 36 -8.85 -14.11 -0.34
N ASN A 37 -8.98 -13.42 0.80
CA ASN A 37 -10.22 -12.83 1.27
C ASN A 37 -10.00 -11.45 1.90
N TRP A 38 -11.08 -10.66 1.96
CA TRP A 38 -11.02 -9.30 2.46
C TRP A 38 -10.62 -9.23 3.93
N TYR A 39 -11.03 -10.17 4.77
CA TYR A 39 -10.66 -10.20 6.18
C TYR A 39 -9.13 -10.31 6.39
N GLY A 40 -8.48 -11.19 5.64
CA GLY A 40 -7.02 -11.31 5.65
C GLY A 40 -6.36 -10.02 5.14
N ALA A 41 -6.90 -9.42 4.08
CA ALA A 41 -6.40 -8.16 3.55
C ALA A 41 -6.51 -7.01 4.55
N GLN A 42 -7.65 -6.89 5.24
CA GLN A 42 -7.82 -5.93 6.33
C GLN A 42 -6.79 -6.14 7.44
N THR A 43 -6.50 -7.39 7.80
CA THR A 43 -5.50 -7.69 8.83
C THR A 43 -4.13 -7.14 8.44
N LEU A 44 -3.67 -7.42 7.21
CA LEU A 44 -2.40 -6.90 6.71
C LEU A 44 -2.40 -5.37 6.61
N LEU A 45 -3.49 -4.77 6.11
CA LEU A 45 -3.62 -3.31 6.00
C LEU A 45 -3.58 -2.63 7.37
N ARG A 46 -4.22 -3.21 8.40
CA ARG A 46 -4.15 -2.69 9.78
C ARG A 46 -2.74 -2.82 10.37
N VAL A 47 -2.01 -3.90 10.07
CA VAL A 47 -0.59 -4.01 10.43
C VAL A 47 0.21 -2.87 9.78
N GLY A 48 -0.02 -2.60 8.49
CA GLY A 48 0.54 -1.44 7.79
C GLY A 48 0.19 -0.11 8.48
N CYS A 49 -1.09 0.10 8.80
CA CYS A 49 -1.57 1.28 9.52
C CYS A 49 -0.85 1.50 10.85
N SER A 50 -0.57 0.42 11.61
CA SER A 50 0.13 0.50 12.91
C SER A 50 1.52 1.13 12.80
N LYS A 51 2.13 1.11 11.61
CA LYS A 51 3.47 1.68 11.35
C LYS A 51 3.45 3.16 10.97
N LEU A 52 2.27 3.77 10.79
CA LEU A 52 2.13 5.14 10.32
C LEU A 52 2.14 6.21 11.43
N GLY A 53 2.56 5.84 12.65
CA GLY A 53 2.70 6.78 13.78
C GLY A 53 1.41 7.57 14.06
N PRO A 54 1.41 8.91 13.93
CA PRO A 54 0.27 9.75 14.31
C PRO A 54 -1.02 9.51 13.50
N ILE A 55 -0.93 8.89 12.31
CA ILE A 55 -2.11 8.56 11.49
C ILE A 55 -2.52 7.07 11.58
N SER A 56 -1.93 6.33 12.51
CA SER A 56 -2.21 4.89 12.68
C SER A 56 -3.68 4.61 13.00
N GLU A 57 -4.28 5.37 13.93
CA GLU A 57 -5.68 5.23 14.31
C GLU A 57 -6.66 5.52 13.16
N PRO A 58 -6.60 6.69 12.47
CA PRO A 58 -7.53 6.96 11.38
C PRO A 58 -7.35 5.98 10.22
N CYS A 59 -6.13 5.53 9.92
CA CYS A 59 -5.88 4.48 8.92
C CYS A 59 -6.56 3.15 9.32
N SER A 60 -6.37 2.71 10.57
CA SER A 60 -6.96 1.45 11.06
C SER A 60 -8.49 1.49 11.04
N LYS A 61 -9.09 2.64 11.41
CA LYS A 61 -10.54 2.85 11.33
C LYS A 61 -11.03 2.79 9.89
N LEU A 62 -10.34 3.44 8.94
CA LEU A 62 -10.68 3.40 7.52
C LEU A 62 -10.73 1.96 6.99
N VAL A 63 -9.70 1.15 7.31
CA VAL A 63 -9.63 -0.25 6.89
C VAL A 63 -10.73 -1.08 7.53
N THR A 64 -11.10 -0.79 8.79
CA THR A 64 -12.12 -1.53 9.53
C THR A 64 -13.53 -1.28 9.01
N VAL A 65 -13.85 -0.05 8.58
CA VAL A 65 -15.18 0.30 8.06
C VAL A 65 -15.36 -0.05 6.59
N ALA A 66 -14.26 -0.21 5.84
CA ALA A 66 -14.32 -0.62 4.45
C ALA A 66 -14.81 -2.08 4.36
N ASP A 67 -15.91 -2.30 3.66
CA ASP A 67 -16.40 -3.63 3.33
C ASP A 67 -16.23 -3.90 1.84
N LEU A 68 -15.32 -4.82 1.53
CA LEU A 68 -15.07 -5.31 0.19
C LEU A 68 -15.33 -6.81 0.08
N ASN A 69 -16.00 -7.45 1.04
CA ASN A 69 -16.17 -8.91 1.04
C ASN A 69 -16.68 -9.45 -0.31
N ASP A 70 -17.71 -8.82 -0.86
CA ASP A 70 -18.31 -9.23 -2.14
C ASP A 70 -17.40 -8.94 -3.34
N SER A 71 -16.68 -7.82 -3.31
CA SER A 71 -15.84 -7.36 -4.42
C SER A 71 -14.43 -7.96 -4.40
N TYR A 72 -13.95 -8.43 -3.25
CA TYR A 72 -12.56 -8.80 -3.06
C TYR A 72 -12.19 -10.04 -3.88
N ALA A 73 -13.10 -11.00 -4.02
CA ALA A 73 -12.90 -12.17 -4.85
C ALA A 73 -12.63 -11.79 -6.32
N ALA A 74 -13.35 -10.80 -6.85
CA ALA A 74 -13.13 -10.27 -8.18
C ALA A 74 -11.82 -9.45 -8.28
N MET A 75 -11.45 -8.74 -7.21
CA MET A 75 -10.21 -7.97 -7.17
C MET A 75 -8.95 -8.84 -7.05
N TYR A 76 -9.03 -9.97 -6.34
CA TYR A 76 -7.90 -10.85 -6.02
C TYR A 76 -6.99 -11.19 -7.21
N PRO A 77 -7.49 -11.70 -8.37
CA PRO A 77 -6.62 -12.02 -9.50
C PRO A 77 -5.87 -10.81 -10.07
N HIS A 78 -6.49 -9.63 -10.01
CA HIS A 78 -5.85 -8.38 -10.43
C HIS A 78 -4.75 -7.96 -9.44
N LEU A 79 -5.01 -8.08 -8.14
CA LEU A 79 -4.01 -7.80 -7.09
C LEU A 79 -2.78 -8.72 -7.23
N VAL A 80 -3.00 -10.01 -7.46
CA VAL A 80 -1.91 -10.99 -7.72
C VAL A 80 -1.11 -10.59 -8.96
N THR A 81 -1.79 -10.20 -10.04
CA THR A 81 -1.13 -9.75 -11.27
C THR A 81 -0.29 -8.49 -11.03
N ILE A 82 -0.83 -7.50 -10.32
CA ILE A 82 -0.13 -6.26 -9.96
C ILE A 82 1.12 -6.58 -9.15
N LYS A 83 1.03 -7.43 -8.11
CA LYS A 83 2.21 -7.85 -7.32
C LYS A 83 3.26 -8.49 -8.21
N ARG A 84 2.89 -9.49 -9.01
CA ARG A 84 3.84 -10.18 -9.90
C ARG A 84 4.57 -9.20 -10.83
N VAL A 85 3.84 -8.33 -11.52
CA VAL A 85 4.44 -7.37 -12.46
C VAL A 85 5.27 -6.33 -11.73
N ALA A 86 4.79 -5.82 -10.59
CA ALA A 86 5.51 -4.81 -9.82
C ALA A 86 6.86 -5.36 -9.32
N CYS A 87 6.86 -6.60 -8.83
CA CYS A 87 8.07 -7.25 -8.35
C CYS A 87 9.08 -7.54 -9.47
N ASP A 88 8.61 -8.03 -10.62
CA ASP A 88 9.46 -8.30 -11.78
C ASP A 88 10.09 -7.02 -12.37
N LYS A 89 9.36 -5.90 -12.35
CA LYS A 89 9.76 -4.68 -13.07
C LYS A 89 10.47 -3.64 -12.23
N TYR A 90 10.12 -3.53 -10.96
CA TYR A 90 10.54 -2.40 -10.13
C TYR A 90 11.43 -2.79 -8.94
N CYS A 91 11.64 -4.09 -8.72
CA CYS A 91 12.20 -4.64 -7.48
C CYS A 91 13.28 -5.70 -7.69
N VAL A 92 14.01 -5.58 -8.80
CA VAL A 92 15.14 -6.44 -9.20
C VAL A 92 16.42 -6.02 -8.49
#